data_AF-A0A7Y9IF55-F1
#
_entry.id   AF-A0A7Y9IF55-F1
#
_cell.length_a   1.000
_cell.length_b   1.000
_cell.length_c   1.000
_cell.angle_alpha   90.00
_cell.angle_beta   90.00
_cell.angle_gamma   90.00
#
_symmetry.space_group_name_H-M   'P 1'
#
loop_
_entity.id
_entity.type
_entity.pdbx_description
1 polymer ?
#
loop_
_entity_poly.entity_id
_entity_poly.type
_entity_poly.pdbx_seq_one_letter_code
_entity_poly.pdbx_strand_id
1 'polypeptide(L)'
;MAGRAAAVLILVPVAALAAWLADDLVPGYRTGEGPLLRGLGFMITGVVFAIMIGFITWLAGRALRPLERHAARLLRDEDDTAFGAETDWEFFRPIRVLWLLSGLRYALELVITFVVAPLAFWLGTTAARTVGLPVQLDGFWPTVLAALIVEAVRKALPQRRPAPRRIALWLVRLLLPAVGIALAVLIVPGFDLAPGPWFRQALAVLVLGLLSQLITLWVQVPFVTVLLRVAGNAVKLWAVSWLSGWSNLPLHVDGFWPLVLAAMIFSVATWFLQFPRPKQQPQPPQLDPFWPHDPLRDLTTPRY
;
A
#
# COMPACT_ATOMS: atom_id res chain seq x y z
N MET A 1 -6.32 -17.28 17.55
CA MET A 1 -7.50 -16.62 16.95
C MET A 1 -7.70 -15.18 17.45
N ALA A 2 -7.42 -14.87 18.72
CA ALA A 2 -7.58 -13.53 19.32
C ALA A 2 -7.01 -12.35 18.49
N GLY A 3 -5.81 -12.49 17.92
CA GLY A 3 -5.19 -11.41 17.11
C GLY A 3 -5.95 -11.05 15.83
N ARG A 4 -6.81 -11.94 15.29
CA ARG A 4 -7.59 -11.66 14.07
C ARG A 4 -8.86 -10.86 14.38
N ALA A 5 -9.54 -11.18 15.47
CA ALA A 5 -10.71 -10.42 15.92
C ALA A 5 -10.33 -8.96 16.22
N ALA A 6 -9.18 -8.75 16.87
CA ALA A 6 -8.66 -7.41 17.13
C ALA A 6 -8.34 -6.63 15.84
N ALA A 7 -7.82 -7.30 14.80
CA ALA A 7 -7.56 -6.64 13.52
C ALA A 7 -8.84 -6.19 12.82
N VAL A 8 -9.90 -7.02 12.83
CA VAL A 8 -11.20 -6.67 12.26
C VAL A 8 -11.82 -5.48 13.00
N LEU A 9 -11.75 -5.47 14.34
CA LEU A 9 -12.29 -4.36 15.15
C LEU A 9 -11.63 -3.01 14.84
N ILE A 10 -10.34 -2.99 14.50
CA ILE A 10 -9.64 -1.76 14.10
C ILE A 10 -9.98 -1.38 12.65
N LEU A 11 -10.19 -2.36 11.77
CA LEU A 11 -10.46 -2.14 10.34
C LEU A 11 -11.83 -1.53 10.09
N VAL A 12 -12.84 -1.85 10.89
CA VAL A 12 -14.21 -1.32 10.73
C VAL A 12 -14.28 0.20 10.82
N PRO A 13 -13.85 0.87 11.91
CA PRO A 13 -13.92 2.33 12.00
C PRO A 13 -13.07 3.03 10.94
N VAL A 14 -11.96 2.39 10.54
CA VAL A 14 -11.10 2.88 9.46
C VAL A 14 -11.81 2.85 8.11
N ALA A 15 -12.46 1.74 7.78
CA ALA A 15 -13.20 1.60 6.53
C ALA A 15 -14.42 2.54 6.51
N ALA A 16 -15.08 2.74 7.66
CA ALA A 16 -16.18 3.69 7.79
C ALA A 16 -15.72 5.14 7.60
N LEU A 17 -14.61 5.54 8.21
CA LEU A 17 -14.01 6.86 8.02
C LEU A 17 -13.59 7.08 6.55
N ALA A 18 -13.04 6.06 5.91
CA ALA A 18 -12.64 6.15 4.52
C ALA A 18 -13.84 6.16 3.55
N ALA A 19 -14.94 5.50 3.89
CA ALA A 19 -16.20 5.62 3.17
C ALA A 19 -16.77 7.05 3.31
N TRP A 20 -16.74 7.63 4.51
CA TRP A 20 -17.09 9.04 4.69
C TRP A 20 -16.23 9.97 3.82
N LEU A 21 -14.93 9.70 3.73
CA LEU A 21 -14.02 10.44 2.85
C LEU A 21 -14.39 10.29 1.36
N ALA A 22 -14.80 9.08 0.94
CA ALA A 22 -15.24 8.83 -0.42
C ALA A 22 -16.54 9.56 -0.76
N ASP A 23 -17.46 9.74 0.19
CA ASP A 23 -18.74 10.46 0.02
C ASP A 23 -18.51 11.94 -0.36
N ASP A 24 -17.45 12.58 0.17
CA ASP A 24 -17.12 13.98 -0.18
C ASP A 24 -16.39 14.10 -1.54
N LEU A 25 -15.57 13.10 -1.88
CA LEU A 25 -14.66 13.18 -3.04
C LEU A 25 -15.20 12.53 -4.33
N VAL A 26 -16.09 11.55 -4.23
CA VAL A 26 -16.54 10.75 -5.37
C VAL A 26 -17.96 11.16 -5.79
N PRO A 27 -18.13 11.82 -6.95
CA PRO A 27 -19.44 12.09 -7.50
C PRO A 27 -20.19 10.77 -7.75
N GLY A 28 -21.45 10.72 -7.30
CA GLY A 28 -22.29 9.52 -7.42
C GLY A 28 -22.22 8.56 -6.23
N TYR A 29 -21.35 8.80 -5.23
CA TYR A 29 -21.48 8.16 -3.93
C TYR A 29 -22.11 9.17 -2.96
N ARG A 30 -23.33 8.90 -2.52
CA ARG A 30 -24.08 9.79 -1.61
C ARG A 30 -24.76 9.01 -0.51
N THR A 31 -24.57 9.47 0.71
CA THR A 31 -25.35 9.02 1.86
C THR A 31 -26.45 10.05 2.18
N GLY A 32 -27.66 9.56 2.43
CA GLY A 32 -28.86 10.39 2.60
C GLY A 32 -28.78 11.29 3.82
N GLU A 33 -29.75 12.19 3.96
CA GLU A 33 -29.70 13.25 4.97
C GLU A 33 -29.85 12.69 6.39
N GLY A 34 -28.97 13.12 7.31
CA GLY A 34 -29.00 12.74 8.73
C GLY A 34 -27.68 12.11 9.22
N PRO A 35 -27.00 12.71 10.21
CA PRO A 35 -25.66 12.28 10.62
C PRO A 35 -25.62 10.83 11.16
N LEU A 36 -26.69 10.41 11.85
CA LEU A 36 -26.80 9.07 12.42
C LEU A 36 -26.99 8.01 11.32
N LEU A 37 -27.91 8.22 10.38
CA LEU A 37 -28.17 7.30 9.28
C LEU A 37 -26.97 7.18 8.34
N ARG A 38 -26.28 8.30 8.07
CA ARG A 38 -25.00 8.31 7.34
C ARG A 38 -23.94 7.48 8.06
N GLY A 39 -23.75 7.73 9.35
CA GLY A 39 -22.80 7.00 10.19
C GLY A 39 -23.05 5.50 10.16
N LEU A 40 -24.30 5.07 10.31
CA LEU A 40 -24.68 3.66 10.21
C LEU A 40 -24.40 3.08 8.81
N GLY A 41 -24.68 3.83 7.73
CA GLY A 41 -24.40 3.41 6.36
C GLY A 41 -22.91 3.14 6.12
N PHE A 42 -22.05 4.06 6.60
CA PHE A 42 -20.60 3.89 6.54
C PHE A 42 -20.11 2.72 7.39
N MET A 43 -20.70 2.52 8.58
CA MET A 43 -20.35 1.41 9.46
C MET A 43 -20.69 0.06 8.83
N ILE A 44 -21.90 -0.13 8.30
CA ILE A 44 -22.29 -1.39 7.65
C ILE A 44 -21.40 -1.65 6.43
N THR A 45 -21.19 -0.63 5.60
CA THR A 45 -20.32 -0.74 4.43
C THR A 45 -18.89 -1.13 4.84
N GLY A 46 -18.35 -0.47 5.87
CA GLY A 46 -17.01 -0.73 6.39
C GLY A 46 -16.86 -2.13 7.02
N VAL A 47 -17.88 -2.64 7.71
CA VAL A 47 -17.89 -4.00 8.26
C VAL A 47 -17.81 -5.04 7.15
N VAL A 48 -18.71 -4.96 6.16
CA VAL A 48 -18.73 -5.90 5.03
C VAL A 48 -17.41 -5.85 4.27
N PHE A 49 -16.91 -4.64 3.98
CA PHE A 49 -15.63 -4.43 3.32
C PHE A 49 -14.48 -5.10 4.09
N ALA A 50 -14.36 -4.82 5.40
CA ALA A 50 -13.29 -5.34 6.24
C ALA A 50 -13.31 -6.87 6.38
N ILE A 51 -14.50 -7.46 6.53
CA ILE A 51 -14.66 -8.93 6.61
C ILE A 51 -14.23 -9.56 5.30
N MET A 52 -14.71 -9.05 4.17
CA MET A 52 -14.47 -9.66 2.87
C MET A 52 -12.99 -9.56 2.46
N ILE A 53 -12.40 -8.36 2.58
CA ILE A 53 -10.98 -8.15 2.28
C ILE A 53 -10.10 -8.96 3.24
N GLY A 54 -10.44 -8.98 4.53
CA GLY A 54 -9.71 -9.76 5.54
C GLY A 54 -9.75 -11.26 5.25
N PHE A 55 -10.91 -11.79 4.87
CA PHE A 55 -11.10 -13.20 4.51
C PHE A 55 -10.31 -13.57 3.25
N ILE A 56 -10.42 -12.77 2.18
CA ILE A 56 -9.74 -13.07 0.91
C ILE A 56 -8.23 -12.94 1.04
N THR A 57 -7.74 -11.90 1.72
CA THR A 57 -6.30 -11.75 2.00
C THR A 57 -5.77 -12.91 2.85
N TRP A 58 -6.57 -13.39 3.81
CA TRP A 58 -6.22 -14.58 4.60
C TRP A 58 -6.15 -15.84 3.74
N LEU A 59 -7.13 -16.05 2.86
CA LEU A 59 -7.19 -17.20 1.96
C LEU A 59 -6.01 -17.19 0.98
N ALA A 60 -5.75 -16.04 0.36
CA ALA A 60 -4.59 -15.76 -0.49
C ALA A 60 -3.27 -16.13 0.22
N GLY A 61 -3.06 -15.60 1.43
CA GLY A 61 -1.88 -15.91 2.22
C GLY A 61 -1.78 -17.39 2.60
N ARG A 62 -2.92 -18.07 2.84
CA ARG A 62 -2.93 -19.51 3.11
C ARG A 62 -2.52 -20.33 1.89
N ALA A 63 -2.99 -19.94 0.70
CA ALA A 63 -2.68 -20.61 -0.56
C ALA A 63 -1.21 -20.40 -0.99
N LEU A 64 -0.61 -19.24 -0.71
CA LEU A 64 0.77 -18.93 -1.07
C LEU A 64 1.83 -19.51 -0.11
N ARG A 65 1.48 -19.75 1.16
CA ARG A 65 2.41 -20.29 2.18
C ARG A 65 3.18 -21.55 1.78
N PRO A 66 2.57 -22.58 1.17
CA PRO A 66 3.30 -23.78 0.75
C PRO A 66 4.39 -23.46 -0.27
N LEU A 67 4.08 -22.58 -1.22
CA LEU A 67 5.01 -22.13 -2.26
C LEU A 67 6.17 -21.30 -1.66
N GLU A 68 5.86 -20.38 -0.74
CA GLU A 68 6.87 -19.61 -0.01
C GLU A 68 7.80 -20.53 0.80
N ARG A 69 7.25 -21.55 1.46
CA ARG A 69 8.04 -22.56 2.20
C ARG A 69 8.88 -23.45 1.28
N HIS A 70 8.46 -23.66 0.04
CA HIS A 70 9.24 -24.42 -0.93
C HIS A 70 10.39 -23.58 -1.46
N ALA A 71 10.15 -22.33 -1.84
CA ALA A 71 11.21 -21.42 -2.27
C ALA A 71 12.22 -21.11 -1.16
N ALA A 72 11.76 -20.95 0.09
CA ALA A 72 12.65 -20.77 1.23
C ALA A 72 13.52 -22.01 1.52
N ARG A 73 13.07 -23.21 1.14
CA ARG A 73 13.89 -24.43 1.24
C ARG A 73 14.94 -24.48 0.14
N LEU A 74 14.53 -24.23 -1.10
CA LEU A 74 15.46 -24.15 -2.24
C LEU A 74 16.60 -23.15 -1.97
N LEU A 75 16.28 -21.97 -1.45
CA LEU A 75 17.30 -20.97 -1.11
C LEU A 75 18.25 -21.39 0.02
N ARG A 76 17.79 -22.23 0.96
CA ARG A 76 18.66 -22.72 2.05
C ARG A 76 19.58 -23.83 1.56
N ASP A 77 19.06 -24.75 0.75
CA ASP A 77 19.83 -25.89 0.23
C ASP A 77 20.89 -25.43 -0.80
N GLU A 78 20.68 -24.27 -1.41
CA GLU A 78 21.58 -23.72 -2.44
C GLU A 78 22.81 -22.99 -1.84
N ASP A 79 22.72 -22.45 -0.63
CA ASP A 79 23.91 -21.90 0.08
C ASP A 79 25.01 -22.97 0.28
N ASP A 80 24.63 -24.24 0.38
CA ASP A 80 25.55 -25.37 0.57
C ASP A 80 26.11 -25.92 -0.75
N THR A 81 25.49 -25.63 -1.91
CA THR A 81 25.81 -26.26 -3.21
C THR A 81 26.20 -25.28 -4.33
N ALA A 82 25.94 -23.98 -4.16
CA ALA A 82 26.12 -22.96 -5.20
C ALA A 82 27.56 -22.76 -5.70
N PHE A 83 28.58 -23.24 -4.98
CA PHE A 83 29.97 -23.15 -5.43
C PHE A 83 30.38 -24.25 -6.44
N GLY A 84 29.49 -25.21 -6.76
CA GLY A 84 29.78 -26.33 -7.66
C GLY A 84 28.94 -26.41 -8.94
N ALA A 85 28.07 -25.42 -9.22
CA ALA A 85 27.18 -25.50 -10.38
C ALA A 85 27.95 -25.40 -11.71
N GLU A 86 27.91 -26.46 -12.52
CA GLU A 86 28.62 -26.53 -13.81
C GLU A 86 27.90 -25.77 -14.95
N THR A 87 26.64 -25.35 -14.75
CA THR A 87 25.85 -24.68 -15.80
C THR A 87 25.17 -23.38 -15.33
N ASP A 88 25.26 -22.34 -16.16
CA ASP A 88 24.61 -21.03 -15.93
C ASP A 88 23.12 -21.13 -15.63
N TRP A 89 22.43 -22.15 -16.15
CA TRP A 89 20.99 -22.32 -15.97
C TRP A 89 20.60 -22.73 -14.55
N GLU A 90 21.43 -23.51 -13.87
CA GLU A 90 21.19 -23.91 -12.48
C GLU A 90 21.32 -22.72 -11.55
N PHE A 91 22.32 -21.86 -11.80
CA PHE A 91 22.52 -20.61 -11.05
C PHE A 91 21.29 -19.67 -11.07
N PHE A 92 20.56 -19.59 -12.19
CA PHE A 92 19.38 -18.71 -12.29
C PHE A 92 18.08 -19.32 -11.77
N ARG A 93 18.05 -20.61 -11.44
CA ARG A 93 16.85 -21.30 -10.97
C ARG A 93 16.23 -20.66 -9.70
N PRO A 94 16.96 -20.39 -8.60
CA PRO A 94 16.40 -19.76 -7.40
C PRO A 94 15.86 -18.36 -7.69
N ILE A 95 16.60 -17.60 -8.50
CA ILE A 95 16.22 -16.25 -8.93
C ILE A 95 14.86 -16.31 -9.62
N ARG A 96 14.65 -17.22 -10.57
CA ARG A 96 13.37 -17.36 -11.27
C ARG A 96 12.22 -17.73 -10.36
N VAL A 97 12.43 -18.65 -9.41
CA VAL A 97 11.39 -19.01 -8.43
C VAL A 97 10.99 -17.79 -7.60
N LEU A 98 11.97 -16.98 -7.15
CA LEU A 98 11.71 -15.74 -6.43
C LEU A 98 10.98 -14.69 -7.28
N TRP A 99 11.37 -14.51 -8.54
CA TRP A 99 10.69 -13.60 -9.47
C TRP A 99 9.25 -14.05 -9.72
N LEU A 100 9.03 -15.35 -9.95
CA LEU A 100 7.69 -15.90 -10.19
C LEU A 100 6.80 -15.75 -8.96
N LEU A 101 7.31 -16.03 -7.75
CA LEU A 101 6.54 -15.83 -6.52
C LEU A 101 6.25 -14.36 -6.24
N SER A 102 7.22 -13.48 -6.48
CA SER A 102 7.03 -12.04 -6.34
C SER A 102 5.98 -11.53 -7.32
N GLY A 103 6.05 -11.97 -8.59
CA GLY A 103 5.07 -11.66 -9.63
C GLY A 103 3.68 -12.19 -9.31
N LEU A 104 3.56 -13.43 -8.84
CA LEU A 104 2.29 -14.03 -8.45
C LEU A 104 1.66 -13.29 -7.26
N ARG A 105 2.46 -12.97 -6.24
CA ARG A 105 2.00 -12.20 -5.08
C ARG A 105 1.55 -10.80 -5.49
N TYR A 106 2.29 -10.16 -6.39
CA TYR A 106 1.92 -8.85 -6.93
C TYR A 106 0.62 -8.90 -7.73
N ALA A 107 0.47 -9.89 -8.62
CA ALA A 107 -0.76 -10.09 -9.39
C ALA A 107 -1.96 -10.33 -8.46
N LEU A 108 -1.79 -11.12 -7.40
CA LEU A 108 -2.84 -11.35 -6.41
C LEU A 108 -3.21 -10.07 -5.65
N GLU A 109 -2.23 -9.25 -5.29
CA GLU A 109 -2.47 -7.95 -4.65
C GLU A 109 -3.24 -6.99 -5.58
N LEU A 110 -2.94 -7.00 -6.89
CA LEU A 110 -3.70 -6.26 -7.89
C LEU A 110 -5.14 -6.75 -7.98
N VAL A 111 -5.37 -8.06 -8.04
CA VAL A 111 -6.73 -8.64 -8.05
C VAL A 111 -7.49 -8.24 -6.78
N ILE A 112 -6.86 -8.32 -5.62
CA ILE A 112 -7.50 -7.91 -4.36
C ILE A 112 -7.85 -6.41 -4.40
N THR A 113 -6.95 -5.58 -4.90
CA THR A 113 -7.12 -4.12 -4.91
C THR A 113 -8.14 -3.65 -5.95
N PHE A 114 -8.13 -4.20 -7.17
CA PHE A 114 -8.92 -3.71 -8.30
C PHE A 114 -10.17 -4.53 -8.60
N VAL A 115 -10.32 -5.73 -8.04
CA VAL A 115 -11.51 -6.58 -8.23
C VAL A 115 -12.22 -6.80 -6.90
N VAL A 116 -11.50 -7.29 -5.90
CA VAL A 116 -12.12 -7.69 -4.63
C VAL A 116 -12.58 -6.48 -3.83
N ALA A 117 -11.77 -5.42 -3.72
CA ALA A 117 -12.14 -4.22 -2.97
C ALA A 117 -13.38 -3.50 -3.54
N PRO A 118 -13.48 -3.24 -4.87
CA PRO A 118 -14.72 -2.72 -5.47
C PRO A 118 -15.93 -3.61 -5.22
N LEU A 119 -15.79 -4.93 -5.37
CA LEU A 119 -16.87 -5.88 -5.09
C LEU A 119 -17.29 -5.84 -3.60
N ALA A 120 -16.33 -5.73 -2.68
CA ALA A 120 -16.58 -5.67 -1.24
C ALA A 120 -17.36 -4.41 -0.88
N PHE A 121 -16.97 -3.29 -1.49
CA PHE A 121 -17.60 -1.99 -1.27
C PHE A 121 -19.02 -1.97 -1.85
N TRP A 122 -19.20 -2.51 -3.05
CA TRP A 122 -20.53 -2.67 -3.66
C TRP A 122 -21.45 -3.54 -2.82
N LEU A 123 -20.97 -4.68 -2.31
CA LEU A 123 -21.74 -5.54 -1.41
C LEU A 123 -22.07 -4.83 -0.09
N GLY A 124 -21.14 -4.06 0.47
CA GLY A 124 -21.35 -3.30 1.69
C GLY A 124 -22.43 -2.23 1.54
N THR A 125 -22.40 -1.49 0.44
CA THR A 125 -23.41 -0.46 0.14
C THR A 125 -24.77 -1.08 -0.17
N THR A 126 -24.79 -2.23 -0.87
CA THR A 126 -26.02 -3.00 -1.10
C THR A 126 -26.62 -3.50 0.21
N ALA A 127 -25.80 -4.05 1.11
CA ALA A 127 -26.25 -4.48 2.44
C ALA A 127 -26.83 -3.29 3.25
N ALA A 128 -26.18 -2.13 3.23
CA ALA A 128 -26.71 -0.93 3.87
C ALA A 128 -28.09 -0.53 3.30
N ARG A 129 -28.26 -0.55 1.97
CA ARG A 129 -29.55 -0.28 1.32
C ARG A 129 -30.63 -1.28 1.73
N THR A 130 -30.30 -2.57 1.84
CA THR A 130 -31.29 -3.60 2.24
C THR A 130 -31.83 -3.40 3.65
N VAL A 131 -31.08 -2.73 4.53
CA VAL A 131 -31.51 -2.36 5.89
C VAL A 131 -32.27 -1.02 5.90
N GLY A 132 -32.56 -0.44 4.73
CA GLY A 132 -33.28 0.83 4.60
C GLY A 132 -32.41 2.08 4.82
N LEU A 133 -31.07 1.93 4.83
CA LEU A 133 -30.19 3.08 4.94
C LEU A 133 -30.07 3.79 3.58
N PRO A 134 -30.06 5.13 3.55
CA PRO A 134 -30.10 5.88 2.31
C PRO A 134 -28.71 5.98 1.66
N VAL A 135 -28.09 4.86 1.33
CA VAL A 135 -26.77 4.82 0.68
C VAL A 135 -26.97 4.67 -0.82
N GLN A 136 -26.69 5.71 -1.60
CA GLN A 136 -26.73 5.70 -3.07
C GLN A 136 -25.33 5.62 -3.64
N LEU A 137 -25.20 4.86 -4.71
CA LEU A 137 -23.93 4.61 -5.38
C LEU A 137 -24.25 4.36 -6.85
N ASP A 138 -23.86 5.33 -7.67
CA ASP A 138 -24.31 5.47 -9.05
C ASP A 138 -23.21 5.03 -10.01
N GLY A 139 -23.30 3.79 -10.48
CA GLY A 139 -22.44 3.26 -11.53
C GLY A 139 -21.14 2.63 -11.05
N PHE A 140 -20.42 2.07 -12.02
CA PHE A 140 -19.24 1.25 -11.79
C PHE A 140 -18.04 2.08 -11.32
N TRP A 141 -17.72 3.19 -12.00
CA TRP A 141 -16.52 3.98 -11.71
C TRP A 141 -16.54 4.63 -10.32
N PRO A 142 -17.65 5.23 -9.84
CA PRO A 142 -17.74 5.70 -8.46
C PRO A 142 -17.53 4.58 -7.43
N THR A 143 -18.02 3.36 -7.72
CA THR A 143 -17.81 2.19 -6.86
C THR A 143 -16.32 1.89 -6.74
N VAL A 144 -15.64 1.80 -7.89
CA VAL A 144 -14.22 1.47 -7.97
C VAL A 144 -13.40 2.55 -7.27
N LEU A 145 -13.64 3.82 -7.55
CA LEU A 145 -12.89 4.93 -6.96
C LEU A 145 -13.10 4.97 -5.43
N ALA A 146 -14.34 4.88 -4.95
CA ALA A 146 -14.62 4.85 -3.52
C ALA A 146 -13.95 3.67 -2.81
N ALA A 147 -13.99 2.48 -3.41
CA ALA A 147 -13.32 1.30 -2.88
C ALA A 147 -11.79 1.45 -2.87
N LEU A 148 -11.19 2.06 -3.90
CA LEU A 148 -9.76 2.34 -3.94
C LEU A 148 -9.36 3.36 -2.87
N ILE A 149 -10.18 4.38 -2.59
CA ILE A 149 -9.94 5.32 -1.49
C ILE A 149 -9.97 4.59 -0.15
N VAL A 150 -10.98 3.74 0.08
CA VAL A 150 -11.08 2.93 1.30
C VAL A 150 -9.87 2.02 1.46
N GLU A 151 -9.45 1.36 0.39
CA GLU A 151 -8.30 0.47 0.38
C GLU A 151 -6.98 1.22 0.60
N ALA A 152 -6.82 2.40 0.00
CA ALA A 152 -5.65 3.24 0.17
C ALA A 152 -5.51 3.69 1.63
N VAL A 153 -6.59 4.19 2.24
CA VAL A 153 -6.61 4.57 3.67
C VAL A 153 -6.31 3.35 4.55
N ARG A 154 -6.90 2.18 4.24
CA ARG A 154 -6.65 0.94 4.97
C ARG A 154 -5.19 0.51 4.94
N LYS A 155 -4.55 0.50 3.76
CA LYS A 155 -3.12 0.14 3.60
C LYS A 155 -2.20 1.17 4.25
N ALA A 156 -2.64 2.43 4.27
CA ALA A 156 -1.87 3.51 4.84
C ALA A 156 -1.84 3.47 6.37
N LEU A 157 -2.85 2.92 7.03
CA LEU A 157 -2.90 2.86 8.50
C LEU A 157 -2.06 1.71 9.12
N PRO A 158 -1.46 1.93 10.29
CA PRO A 158 -0.62 0.93 10.92
C PRO A 158 -1.50 -0.19 11.50
N GLN A 159 -1.37 -1.41 10.98
CA GLN A 159 -2.12 -2.58 11.45
C GLN A 159 -1.78 -3.01 12.89
N ARG A 160 -0.68 -2.50 13.45
CA ARG A 160 -0.24 -2.75 14.83
C ARG A 160 0.04 -1.41 15.49
N ARG A 161 -0.32 -1.28 16.78
CA ARG A 161 -0.01 -0.07 17.58
C ARG A 161 1.49 0.26 17.45
N PRO A 162 1.86 1.33 16.74
CA PRO A 162 3.25 1.70 16.60
C PRO A 162 3.78 2.23 17.93
N ALA A 163 5.05 1.94 18.25
CA ALA A 163 5.77 2.68 19.28
C ALA A 163 5.78 4.18 18.94
N PRO A 164 5.85 5.11 19.90
CA PRO A 164 5.73 6.55 19.63
C PRO A 164 6.72 7.06 18.59
N ARG A 165 7.99 6.61 18.62
CA ARG A 165 9.00 6.94 17.59
C ARG A 165 8.62 6.46 16.19
N ARG A 166 7.84 5.38 16.08
CA ARG A 166 7.35 4.85 14.79
C ARG A 166 6.14 5.62 14.26
N ILE A 167 5.41 6.37 15.11
CA ILE A 167 4.28 7.21 14.67
C ILE A 167 4.79 8.34 13.79
N ALA A 168 5.82 9.07 14.21
CA ALA A 168 6.39 10.17 13.42
C ALA A 168 6.88 9.70 12.04
N LEU A 169 7.64 8.59 12.00
CA LEU A 169 8.10 8.02 10.72
C LEU A 169 6.95 7.54 9.84
N TRP A 170 5.90 7.00 10.46
CA TRP A 170 4.69 6.58 9.75
C TRP A 170 3.94 7.76 9.14
N LEU A 171 3.75 8.85 9.90
CA LEU A 171 3.15 10.09 9.41
C LEU A 171 3.96 10.69 8.25
N VAL A 172 5.30 10.68 8.35
CA VAL A 172 6.15 11.13 7.23
C VAL A 172 5.91 10.26 5.99
N ARG A 173 5.88 8.93 6.13
CA ARG A 173 5.61 8.00 5.01
C ARG A 173 4.23 8.20 4.39
N LEU A 174 3.24 8.57 5.21
CA LEU A 174 1.88 8.86 4.80
C LEU A 174 1.80 10.16 3.98
N LEU A 175 2.44 11.22 4.50
CA LEU A 175 2.32 12.57 3.95
C LEU A 175 3.25 12.83 2.77
N LEU A 176 4.39 12.14 2.67
CA LEU A 176 5.40 12.48 1.65
C LEU A 176 4.93 12.32 0.20
N PRO A 177 4.14 11.30 -0.17
CA PRO A 177 3.56 11.24 -1.52
C PRO A 177 2.62 12.42 -1.81
N ALA A 178 1.80 12.81 -0.83
CA ALA A 178 0.92 13.96 -0.95
C ALA A 178 1.72 15.27 -1.11
N VAL A 179 2.80 15.43 -0.36
CA VAL A 179 3.75 16.56 -0.53
C VAL A 179 4.38 16.55 -1.92
N GLY A 180 4.76 15.38 -2.44
CA GLY A 180 5.29 15.25 -3.80
C GLY A 180 4.30 15.71 -4.87
N ILE A 181 3.02 15.35 -4.72
CA ILE A 181 1.95 15.82 -5.63
C ILE A 181 1.70 17.32 -5.45
N ALA A 182 1.63 17.81 -4.21
CA ALA A 182 1.46 19.24 -3.93
C ALA A 182 2.56 20.10 -4.57
N LEU A 183 3.82 19.66 -4.44
CA LEU A 183 4.97 20.33 -5.05
C LEU A 183 4.91 20.26 -6.57
N ALA A 184 4.51 19.13 -7.14
CA ALA A 184 4.33 19.02 -8.58
C ALA A 184 3.27 20.01 -9.10
N VAL A 185 2.12 20.11 -8.41
CA VAL A 185 1.06 21.06 -8.77
C VAL A 185 1.53 22.51 -8.66
N LEU A 186 2.37 22.82 -7.68
CA LEU A 186 2.87 24.18 -7.48
C LEU A 186 3.93 24.59 -8.52
N ILE A 187 4.77 23.66 -8.95
CA ILE A 187 6.02 23.97 -9.67
C ILE A 187 5.91 23.68 -11.17
N VAL A 188 5.10 22.70 -11.58
CA VAL A 188 5.10 22.19 -12.96
C VAL A 188 3.92 22.80 -13.73
N PRO A 189 4.18 23.67 -14.73
CA PRO A 189 3.12 24.19 -15.58
C PRO A 189 2.41 23.05 -16.33
N GLY A 190 1.08 23.07 -16.36
CA GLY A 190 0.27 22.02 -16.98
C GLY A 190 0.09 20.78 -16.10
N PHE A 191 0.34 20.86 -14.79
CA PHE A 191 0.02 19.83 -13.82
C PHE A 191 -0.89 20.42 -12.74
N ASP A 192 -2.17 20.64 -13.06
CA ASP A 192 -3.05 21.50 -12.27
C ASP A 192 -4.16 20.71 -11.57
N LEU A 193 -4.42 21.05 -10.31
CA LEU A 193 -5.59 20.56 -9.59
C LEU A 193 -6.75 21.54 -9.78
N ALA A 194 -7.96 21.02 -10.00
CA ALA A 194 -9.15 21.86 -10.13
C ALA A 194 -9.29 22.86 -8.96
N PRO A 195 -9.71 24.12 -9.24
CA PRO A 195 -9.89 25.13 -8.21
C PRO A 195 -11.03 24.74 -7.25
N GLY A 196 -10.84 24.99 -5.97
CA GLY A 196 -11.85 24.70 -4.94
C GLY A 196 -11.43 25.22 -3.56
N PRO A 197 -12.27 25.00 -2.53
CA PRO A 197 -11.90 25.34 -1.17
C PRO A 197 -10.57 24.69 -0.77
N TRP A 198 -9.69 25.45 -0.11
CA TRP A 198 -8.34 24.99 0.25
C TRP A 198 -8.34 23.65 0.99
N PHE A 199 -9.32 23.42 1.86
CA PHE A 199 -9.44 22.18 2.61
C PHE A 199 -9.75 20.98 1.71
N ARG A 200 -10.60 21.16 0.68
CA ARG A 200 -10.93 20.11 -0.30
C ARG A 200 -9.76 19.80 -1.21
N GLN A 201 -9.00 20.82 -1.60
CA GLN A 201 -7.78 20.63 -2.37
C GLN A 201 -6.72 19.87 -1.58
N ALA A 202 -6.49 20.24 -0.32
CA ALA A 202 -5.58 19.51 0.56
C ALA A 202 -6.01 18.04 0.75
N LEU A 203 -7.32 17.81 0.92
CA LEU A 203 -7.89 16.47 1.04
C LEU A 203 -7.74 15.65 -0.24
N ALA A 204 -8.00 16.25 -1.40
CA ALA A 204 -7.80 15.62 -2.70
C ALA A 204 -6.33 15.24 -2.90
N VAL A 205 -5.39 16.16 -2.66
CA VAL A 205 -3.94 15.88 -2.76
C VAL A 205 -3.52 14.75 -1.82
N LEU A 206 -4.05 14.73 -0.60
CA LEU A 206 -3.80 13.63 0.34
C LEU A 206 -4.27 12.29 -0.25
N VAL A 207 -5.51 12.23 -0.74
CA VAL A 207 -6.09 11.01 -1.31
C VAL A 207 -5.38 10.57 -2.58
N LEU A 208 -5.02 11.48 -3.49
CA LEU A 208 -4.21 11.17 -4.67
C LEU A 208 -2.84 10.61 -4.27
N GLY A 209 -2.24 11.16 -3.20
CA GLY A 209 -1.02 10.64 -2.59
C GLY A 209 -1.20 9.21 -2.09
N LEU A 210 -2.30 8.90 -1.41
CA LEU A 210 -2.62 7.54 -0.95
C LEU A 210 -2.88 6.59 -2.12
N LEU A 211 -3.63 7.02 -3.15
CA LEU A 211 -3.89 6.21 -4.35
C LEU A 211 -2.59 5.88 -5.09
N SER A 212 -1.63 6.82 -5.14
CA SER A 212 -0.31 6.57 -5.73
C SER A 212 0.46 5.45 -5.03
N GLN A 213 0.20 5.19 -3.74
CA GLN A 213 0.81 4.10 -2.98
C GLN A 213 0.21 2.73 -3.31
N LEU A 214 -1.02 2.67 -3.82
CA LEU A 214 -1.63 1.41 -4.25
C LEU A 214 -0.92 0.81 -5.46
N ILE A 215 -0.38 1.67 -6.32
CA ILE A 215 0.30 1.29 -7.54
C ILE A 215 1.79 1.16 -7.22
N THR A 216 2.25 -0.06 -6.97
CA THR A 216 3.68 -0.35 -6.79
C THR A 216 4.25 -0.90 -8.10
N LEU A 217 5.12 -0.15 -8.75
CA LEU A 217 5.90 -0.61 -9.89
C LEU A 217 7.34 -0.74 -9.41
N TRP A 218 7.80 -1.97 -9.22
CA TRP A 218 9.14 -2.24 -8.71
C TRP A 218 9.86 -3.18 -9.66
N VAL A 219 10.87 -2.62 -10.33
CA VAL A 219 11.75 -3.36 -11.23
C VAL A 219 13.17 -2.97 -10.82
N GLN A 220 13.92 -3.92 -10.27
CA GLN A 220 15.33 -3.75 -9.95
C GLN A 220 16.15 -4.28 -11.11
N VAL A 221 16.66 -3.38 -11.95
CA VAL A 221 17.60 -3.71 -13.00
C VAL A 221 18.85 -2.84 -12.80
N PRO A 222 20.04 -3.43 -12.65
CA PRO A 222 21.27 -2.65 -12.49
C PRO A 222 21.44 -1.68 -13.68
N PHE A 223 22.03 -0.52 -13.43
CA PHE A 223 22.25 0.59 -14.38
C PHE A 223 21.03 1.45 -14.78
N VAL A 224 19.80 0.92 -14.81
CA VAL A 224 18.60 1.68 -15.25
C VAL A 224 17.59 2.00 -14.13
N THR A 225 17.91 1.68 -12.87
CA THR A 225 17.01 1.86 -11.71
C THR A 225 16.42 3.26 -11.59
N VAL A 226 17.20 4.32 -11.83
CA VAL A 226 16.72 5.71 -11.70
C VAL A 226 15.70 6.03 -12.79
N LEU A 227 16.01 5.68 -14.04
CA LEU A 227 15.12 5.91 -15.18
C LEU A 227 13.81 5.11 -15.03
N LEU A 228 13.91 3.83 -14.68
CA LEU A 228 12.74 2.97 -14.42
C LEU A 228 11.90 3.48 -13.25
N ARG A 229 12.52 4.05 -12.22
CA ARG A 229 11.81 4.65 -11.09
C ARG A 229 11.03 5.89 -11.51
N VAL A 230 11.65 6.80 -12.27
CA VAL A 230 10.97 8.00 -12.77
C VAL A 230 9.83 7.60 -13.71
N ALA A 231 10.08 6.68 -14.64
CA ALA A 231 9.06 6.15 -15.54
C ALA A 231 7.91 5.48 -14.76
N GLY A 232 8.23 4.65 -13.76
CA GLY A 232 7.23 4.03 -12.88
C GLY A 232 6.40 5.07 -12.13
N ASN A 233 7.03 6.12 -11.61
CA ASN A 233 6.31 7.21 -10.95
C ASN A 233 5.47 8.05 -11.93
N ALA A 234 5.91 8.25 -13.18
CA ALA A 234 5.12 8.89 -14.23
C ALA A 234 3.86 8.08 -14.56
N VAL A 235 3.99 6.75 -14.70
CA VAL A 235 2.84 5.86 -14.89
C VAL A 235 1.87 5.92 -13.71
N LYS A 236 2.37 5.99 -12.47
CA LYS A 236 1.52 6.16 -11.28
C LYS A 236 0.76 7.48 -11.31
N LEU A 237 1.45 8.59 -11.56
CA LEU A 237 0.81 9.91 -11.61
C LEU A 237 -0.20 10.00 -12.75
N TRP A 238 0.09 9.38 -13.89
CA TRP A 238 -0.84 9.29 -15.01
C TRP A 238 -2.09 8.49 -14.63
N ALA A 239 -1.93 7.32 -14.00
CA ALA A 239 -3.05 6.51 -13.53
C ALA A 239 -3.88 7.26 -12.47
N VAL A 240 -3.23 7.99 -11.57
CA VAL A 240 -3.90 8.81 -10.54
C VAL A 240 -4.64 9.99 -11.17
N SER A 241 -4.06 10.67 -12.15
CA SER A 241 -4.73 11.72 -12.94
C SER A 241 -5.96 11.16 -13.66
N TRP A 242 -5.82 10.03 -14.35
CA TRP A 242 -6.94 9.35 -15.01
C TRP A 242 -8.05 8.98 -14.02
N LEU A 243 -7.71 8.44 -12.85
CA LEU A 243 -8.68 8.14 -11.77
C LEU A 243 -9.34 9.41 -11.24
N SER A 244 -8.59 10.51 -11.09
CA SER A 244 -9.10 11.78 -10.58
C SER A 244 -10.13 12.43 -11.50
N GLY A 245 -10.13 12.09 -12.80
CA GLY A 245 -11.16 12.54 -13.75
C GLY A 245 -12.57 12.09 -13.38
N TRP A 246 -12.69 11.07 -12.53
CA TRP A 246 -13.96 10.59 -11.97
C TRP A 246 -14.27 11.15 -10.58
N SER A 247 -13.46 12.09 -10.07
CA SER A 247 -13.62 12.74 -8.77
C SER A 247 -14.12 14.18 -8.90
N ASN A 248 -14.53 14.79 -7.79
CA ASN A 248 -14.94 16.19 -7.78
C ASN A 248 -13.77 17.18 -7.96
N LEU A 249 -12.52 16.73 -7.82
CA LEU A 249 -11.31 17.55 -7.96
C LEU A 249 -10.32 16.88 -8.94
N PRO A 250 -10.59 16.96 -10.25
CA PRO A 250 -9.72 16.37 -11.26
C PRO A 250 -8.33 17.02 -11.26
N LEU A 251 -7.32 16.15 -11.34
CA LEU A 251 -5.93 16.47 -11.57
C LEU A 251 -5.67 16.42 -13.07
N HIS A 252 -5.47 17.59 -13.68
CA HIS A 252 -5.20 17.74 -15.10
C HIS A 252 -3.71 17.66 -15.37
N VAL A 253 -3.37 17.04 -16.50
CA VAL A 253 -1.99 16.90 -16.96
C VAL A 253 -1.95 17.21 -18.45
N ASP A 254 -1.37 18.36 -18.81
CA ASP A 254 -1.31 18.90 -20.17
C ASP A 254 -0.17 18.28 -20.98
N GLY A 255 -0.20 16.95 -21.10
CA GLY A 255 0.70 16.18 -21.94
C GLY A 255 1.85 15.50 -21.21
N PHE A 256 2.80 14.99 -22.01
CA PHE A 256 3.82 14.07 -21.53
C PHE A 256 4.91 14.74 -20.70
N TRP A 257 5.40 15.91 -21.10
CA TRP A 257 6.51 16.58 -20.41
C TRP A 257 6.16 17.09 -19.02
N PRO A 258 5.00 17.74 -18.78
CA PRO A 258 4.55 18.06 -17.42
C PRO A 258 4.46 16.82 -16.53
N LEU A 259 3.94 15.71 -17.06
CA LEU A 259 3.88 14.44 -16.31
C LEU A 259 5.27 13.94 -15.90
N VAL A 260 6.24 13.98 -16.82
CA VAL A 260 7.62 13.53 -16.55
C VAL A 260 8.30 14.44 -15.52
N LEU A 261 8.12 15.76 -15.62
CA LEU A 261 8.63 16.73 -14.64
C LEU A 261 8.00 16.52 -13.25
N ALA A 262 6.68 16.35 -13.19
CA ALA A 262 5.96 16.02 -11.97
C ALA A 262 6.45 14.70 -11.36
N ALA A 263 6.68 13.68 -12.19
CA ALA A 263 7.22 12.40 -11.75
C ALA A 263 8.65 12.52 -11.20
N MET A 264 9.48 13.39 -11.76
CA MET A 264 10.82 13.68 -11.22
C MET A 264 10.73 14.34 -9.84
N ILE A 265 9.90 15.38 -9.68
CA ILE A 265 9.68 16.04 -8.37
C ILE A 265 9.14 15.04 -7.36
N PHE A 266 8.13 14.25 -7.73
CA PHE A 266 7.56 13.21 -6.89
C PHE A 266 8.60 12.14 -6.50
N SER A 267 9.48 11.77 -7.43
CA SER A 267 10.58 10.84 -7.17
C SER A 267 11.58 11.39 -6.16
N VAL A 268 11.94 12.67 -6.28
CA VAL A 268 12.84 13.35 -5.33
C VAL A 268 12.19 13.45 -3.95
N ALA A 269 10.91 13.86 -3.89
CA ALA A 269 10.16 13.95 -2.63
C ALA A 269 10.10 12.58 -1.94
N THR A 270 9.76 11.51 -2.67
CA THR A 270 9.63 10.16 -2.10
C THR A 270 10.97 9.46 -1.87
N TRP A 271 12.08 9.94 -2.46
CA TRP A 271 13.41 9.38 -2.25
C TRP A 271 13.82 9.42 -0.78
N PHE A 272 13.44 10.45 -0.02
CA PHE A 272 13.75 10.55 1.40
C PHE A 272 13.22 9.37 2.24
N LEU A 273 12.19 8.65 1.76
CA LEU A 273 11.69 7.44 2.45
C LEU A 273 12.66 6.25 2.36
N GLN A 274 13.63 6.31 1.46
CA GLN A 274 14.57 5.23 1.18
C GLN A 274 15.86 5.34 1.98
N PHE A 275 16.07 6.44 2.73
CA PHE A 275 17.21 6.50 3.63
C PHE A 275 17.15 5.33 4.60
N PRO A 276 18.21 4.52 4.66
CA PRO A 276 18.20 3.29 5.42
C PRO A 276 17.88 3.63 6.87
N ARG A 277 16.94 2.87 7.45
CA ARG A 277 16.79 2.86 8.90
C ARG A 277 18.18 2.51 9.47
N PRO A 278 18.61 3.14 10.58
CA PRO A 278 19.81 2.68 11.28
C PRO A 278 19.67 1.16 11.42
N LYS A 279 20.66 0.42 10.88
CA LYS A 279 20.67 -1.04 10.91
C LYS A 279 20.27 -1.41 12.34
N GLN A 280 19.22 -2.23 12.49
CA GLN A 280 18.97 -2.84 13.80
C GLN A 280 20.32 -3.40 14.22
N GLN A 281 20.87 -2.90 15.33
CA GLN A 281 22.10 -3.46 15.87
C GLN A 281 21.90 -4.97 15.83
N PRO A 282 22.81 -5.73 15.19
CA PRO A 282 22.69 -7.18 15.16
C PRO A 282 22.36 -7.58 16.58
N GLN A 283 21.21 -8.27 16.75
CA GLN A 283 20.86 -8.77 18.08
C GLN A 283 22.11 -9.50 18.55
N PRO A 284 22.64 -9.16 19.75
CA PRO A 284 23.78 -9.90 20.27
C PRO A 284 23.42 -11.38 20.13
N PRO A 285 24.34 -12.21 19.61
CA PRO A 285 24.06 -13.62 19.37
C PRO A 285 23.32 -14.14 20.59
N GLN A 286 22.11 -14.68 20.39
CA GLN A 286 21.39 -15.31 21.49
C GLN A 286 22.38 -16.32 22.07
N LEU A 287 22.80 -16.11 23.32
CA LEU A 287 23.66 -17.07 24.00
C LEU A 287 22.99 -18.42 23.82
N ASP A 288 23.66 -19.29 23.07
CA ASP A 288 23.16 -20.63 22.84
C ASP A 288 22.95 -21.24 24.23
N PRO A 289 21.74 -21.71 24.58
CA PRO A 289 21.52 -22.32 25.89
C PRO A 289 22.44 -23.54 26.12
N PHE A 290 23.00 -24.11 25.04
CA PHE A 290 23.98 -25.18 25.12
C PHE A 290 25.43 -24.70 25.30
N TRP A 291 25.72 -23.43 25.02
CA TRP A 291 27.03 -22.80 25.21
C TRP A 291 26.91 -21.44 25.92
N PRO A 292 26.66 -21.44 27.25
CA PRO A 292 26.46 -20.22 28.03
C PRO A 292 27.72 -19.33 28.15
N HIS A 293 28.86 -19.81 27.68
CA HIS A 293 30.11 -19.07 27.66
C HIS A 293 30.59 -18.95 26.22
N ASP A 294 30.87 -17.72 25.78
CA ASP A 294 31.45 -17.43 24.48
C ASP A 294 32.93 -17.86 24.53
N PRO A 295 33.33 -18.98 23.89
CA PRO A 295 34.69 -19.51 24.03
C PRO A 295 35.75 -18.53 23.49
N LEU A 296 35.35 -17.58 22.64
CA LEU A 296 36.23 -16.53 22.13
C LEU A 296 36.49 -15.43 23.16
N ARG A 297 35.59 -15.24 24.13
CA ARG A 297 35.75 -14.25 25.19
C ARG A 297 36.84 -14.66 26.18
N ASP A 298 36.96 -15.95 26.46
CA ASP A 298 37.97 -16.48 27.38
C ASP A 298 39.40 -16.48 26.81
N LEU A 299 39.54 -16.36 25.48
CA LEU A 299 40.84 -16.27 24.81
C LEU A 299 41.42 -14.85 24.78
N THR A 300 40.60 -13.82 25.06
CA THR A 300 41.00 -12.41 24.91
C THR A 300 41.18 -11.67 26.24
N THR A 301 40.84 -12.28 27.37
CA THR A 301 41.08 -11.74 28.70
C THR A 301 42.44 -12.21 29.23
N PRO A 302 43.47 -11.35 29.29
CA PRO A 302 44.72 -11.71 29.96
C PRO A 302 44.43 -11.94 31.45
N ARG A 303 44.71 -13.16 31.92
CA ARG A 303 44.69 -13.46 33.35
C ARG A 303 45.89 -12.76 33.99
N TYR A 304 45.62 -11.64 34.65
CA TYR A 304 46.54 -11.00 35.60
C TYR A 304 46.19 -11.41 37.03
#